data_AF-A0A2D6PW70-F1
#
_entry.id   AF-A0A2D6PW70-F1
#
_cell.length_a   1.000
_cell.length_b   1.000
_cell.length_c   1.000
_cell.angle_alpha   90.00
_cell.angle_beta   90.00
_cell.angle_gamma   90.00
#
_symmetry.space_group_name_H-M   'P 1'
#
loop_
_entity.id
_entity.type
_entity.pdbx_description
1 polymer ?
#
loop_
_entity_poly.entity_id
_entity_poly.type
_entity_poly.pdbx_seq_one_letter_code
_entity_poly.pdbx_strand_id
1 'polypeptide(L)'
;MGVTISFRGRQESASLRQQALDQARAFATEMEWGHRPLELSARRGFLGSQVLETPHLRGLSLIPHFACEPIPMLFSETTGHLLDAQVWDEGQNDVQLLDQVMVKTHFGGPEVHSEVCDFLANLKEHVLPDLDVDDETGFFKTADLAARDQSFDAAWDAVLADVPRRPEPGEVFAIGGFEFHGPRFLDPIGPEQEKMLQDLEAWLTVRYGGFGLTFERTHDGIENLDLLMHEADTEGWFDDLGSAEAEGLAHGLGATFGAILAELLGGEWTPGGDDDDDEGLVLHNVGRIGLSVDPFQIAAERIAHGPSHAFVHHVTAFEELARRLTARAE
;
A
#
# COMPACT_ATOMS: atom_id res chain seq x y z
N MET A 1 -9.47 0.87 16.16
CA MET A 1 -10.01 1.82 15.14
C MET A 1 -8.81 2.53 14.55
N GLY A 2 -8.71 2.59 13.21
CA GLY A 2 -7.63 3.30 12.52
C GLY A 2 -8.12 4.63 11.96
N VAL A 3 -7.20 5.52 11.57
CA VAL A 3 -7.52 6.81 10.95
C VAL A 3 -8.09 6.62 9.54
N THR A 4 -9.28 7.18 9.31
CA THR A 4 -10.05 7.01 8.09
C THR A 4 -10.52 8.36 7.54
N ILE A 5 -10.58 8.47 6.21
CA ILE A 5 -11.26 9.56 5.51
C ILE A 5 -12.47 8.96 4.80
N SER A 6 -13.65 9.51 5.04
CA SER A 6 -14.86 9.13 4.30
C SER A 6 -15.40 10.31 3.50
N PHE A 7 -15.86 10.05 2.28
CA PHE A 7 -16.35 11.11 1.42
C PHE A 7 -17.43 10.63 0.46
N ARG A 8 -18.30 11.58 0.08
CA ARG A 8 -19.40 11.38 -0.86
C ARG A 8 -19.41 12.52 -1.85
N GLY A 9 -19.78 12.23 -3.08
CA GLY A 9 -19.87 13.25 -4.11
C GLY A 9 -20.79 12.85 -5.24
N ARG A 10 -21.24 13.86 -6.00
CA ARG A 10 -22.03 13.66 -7.21
C ARG A 10 -21.62 14.68 -8.26
N GLN A 11 -21.51 14.22 -9.50
CA GLN A 11 -21.29 15.08 -10.65
C GLN A 11 -22.13 14.58 -11.83
N GLU A 12 -23.23 15.28 -12.11
CA GLU A 12 -24.20 14.87 -13.14
C GLU A 12 -23.65 15.02 -14.56
N SER A 13 -22.78 16.02 -14.78
CA SER A 13 -22.21 16.28 -16.09
C SER A 13 -21.12 15.27 -16.42
N ALA A 14 -21.30 14.51 -17.51
CA ALA A 14 -20.30 13.56 -17.99
C ALA A 14 -18.94 14.22 -18.28
N SER A 15 -18.93 15.45 -18.81
CA SER A 15 -17.69 16.16 -19.09
C SER A 15 -16.96 16.58 -17.80
N LEU A 16 -17.70 16.98 -16.76
CA LEU A 16 -17.11 17.35 -15.47
C LEU A 16 -16.63 16.11 -14.70
N ARG A 17 -17.31 14.96 -14.85
CA ARG A 17 -16.79 13.68 -14.33
C ARG A 17 -15.46 13.33 -14.97
N GLN A 18 -15.38 13.42 -16.30
CA GLN A 18 -14.11 13.17 -16.99
C GLN A 18 -13.03 14.15 -16.54
N GLN A 19 -13.36 15.44 -16.41
CA GLN A 19 -12.43 16.45 -15.89
C GLN A 19 -11.96 16.11 -14.47
N ALA A 20 -12.83 15.60 -13.60
CA ALA A 20 -12.45 15.17 -12.26
C ALA A 20 -11.49 13.96 -12.28
N LEU A 21 -11.71 13.00 -13.20
CA LEU A 21 -10.79 11.88 -13.38
C LEU A 21 -9.43 12.33 -13.96
N ASP A 22 -9.44 13.27 -14.90
CA ASP A 22 -8.22 13.82 -15.49
C ASP A 22 -7.41 14.60 -14.45
N GLN A 23 -8.10 15.40 -13.61
CA GLN A 23 -7.49 16.11 -12.50
C GLN A 23 -6.95 15.15 -11.44
N ALA A 24 -7.68 14.09 -11.11
CA ALA A 24 -7.23 13.06 -10.18
C ALA A 24 -5.99 12.33 -10.68
N ARG A 25 -5.94 12.01 -11.98
CA ARG A 25 -4.75 11.44 -12.61
C ARG A 25 -3.57 12.41 -12.56
N ALA A 26 -3.78 13.68 -12.90
CA ALA A 26 -2.73 14.69 -12.88
C ALA A 26 -2.15 14.86 -11.47
N PHE A 27 -3.01 14.94 -10.45
CA PHE A 27 -2.60 15.00 -9.05
C PHE A 27 -1.80 13.75 -8.64
N ALA A 28 -2.30 12.56 -8.98
CA ALA A 28 -1.58 11.32 -8.70
C ALA A 28 -0.21 11.27 -9.39
N THR A 29 -0.09 11.76 -10.63
CA THR A 29 1.22 11.85 -11.31
C THR A 29 2.15 12.86 -10.63
N GLU A 30 1.64 14.02 -10.21
CA GLU A 30 2.42 15.05 -9.51
C GLU A 30 2.95 14.55 -8.17
N MET A 31 2.15 13.78 -7.44
CA MET A 31 2.50 13.19 -6.15
C MET A 31 3.17 11.81 -6.26
N GLU A 32 3.47 11.35 -7.48
CA GLU A 32 4.04 10.01 -7.75
C GLU A 32 3.20 8.84 -7.19
N TRP A 33 1.90 9.04 -7.01
CA TRP A 33 0.96 8.01 -6.60
C TRP A 33 0.72 7.00 -7.72
N GLY A 34 0.58 5.73 -7.35
CA GLY A 34 0.13 4.70 -8.27
C GLY A 34 -1.31 4.98 -8.72
N HIS A 35 -1.63 4.69 -9.98
CA HIS A 35 -3.02 4.75 -10.41
C HIS A 35 -3.32 3.72 -11.50
N ARG A 36 -4.56 3.20 -11.52
CA ARG A 36 -5.03 2.29 -12.58
C ARG A 36 -6.47 2.58 -12.98
N PRO A 37 -6.83 2.37 -14.27
CA PRO A 37 -8.23 2.37 -14.68
C PRO A 37 -9.02 1.35 -13.87
N LEU A 38 -10.25 1.73 -13.51
CA LEU A 38 -11.18 0.83 -12.84
C LEU A 38 -12.53 0.89 -13.55
N GLU A 39 -13.04 -0.28 -13.91
CA GLU A 39 -14.32 -0.44 -14.59
C GLU A 39 -15.09 -1.55 -13.91
N LEU A 40 -16.31 -1.24 -13.47
CA LEU A 40 -17.22 -2.22 -12.86
C LEU A 40 -18.52 -2.18 -13.64
N SER A 41 -19.04 -3.37 -13.95
CA SER A 41 -20.35 -3.52 -14.54
C SER A 41 -21.13 -4.59 -13.79
N ALA A 42 -22.37 -4.29 -13.48
CA ALA A 42 -23.32 -5.26 -12.95
C ALA A 42 -24.56 -5.28 -13.83
N ARG A 43 -25.31 -6.39 -13.83
CA ARG A 43 -26.58 -6.46 -14.57
C ARG A 43 -27.66 -5.59 -13.93
N ARG A 44 -27.58 -5.43 -12.62
CA ARG A 44 -28.50 -4.69 -11.77
C ARG A 44 -27.74 -4.29 -10.51
N GLY A 45 -28.16 -3.18 -9.89
CA GLY A 45 -27.61 -2.75 -8.61
C GLY A 45 -28.54 -1.79 -7.89
N PHE A 46 -28.37 -1.67 -6.59
CA PHE A 46 -29.16 -0.80 -5.72
C PHE A 46 -28.30 0.33 -5.19
N LEU A 47 -28.76 1.56 -5.34
CA LEU A 47 -28.20 2.72 -4.66
C LEU A 47 -29.25 3.25 -3.67
N GLY A 48 -29.08 2.91 -2.40
CA GLY A 48 -30.15 3.09 -1.40
C GLY A 48 -31.42 2.33 -1.81
N SER A 49 -32.53 3.04 -1.98
CA SER A 49 -33.79 2.45 -2.47
C SER A 49 -33.93 2.45 -3.99
N GLN A 50 -32.97 3.02 -4.72
CA GLN A 50 -33.05 3.15 -6.18
C GLN A 50 -32.48 1.90 -6.85
N VAL A 51 -33.26 1.32 -7.77
CA VAL A 51 -32.78 0.26 -8.67
C VAL A 51 -32.11 0.91 -9.87
N LEU A 52 -30.88 0.49 -10.16
CA LEU A 52 -30.14 0.81 -11.36
C LEU A 52 -30.06 -0.45 -12.23
N GLU A 53 -30.58 -0.35 -13.45
CA GLU A 53 -30.44 -1.40 -14.45
C GLU A 53 -29.10 -1.22 -15.17
N THR A 54 -28.33 -2.30 -15.25
CA THR A 54 -27.01 -2.32 -15.89
C THR A 54 -26.08 -1.16 -15.47
N PRO A 55 -25.83 -0.94 -14.16
CA PRO A 55 -24.95 0.15 -13.75
C PRO A 55 -23.55 -0.10 -14.33
N HIS A 56 -23.06 0.92 -15.03
CA HIS A 56 -21.72 0.95 -15.57
C HIS A 56 -20.92 2.03 -14.83
N LEU A 57 -19.85 1.60 -14.19
CA LEU A 57 -18.97 2.44 -13.39
C LEU A 57 -17.62 2.49 -14.08
N ARG A 58 -17.13 3.71 -14.31
CA ARG A 58 -15.80 3.95 -14.87
C ARG A 58 -15.09 5.00 -14.06
N GLY A 59 -13.79 4.80 -13.88
CA GLY A 59 -13.00 5.68 -13.07
C GLY A 59 -11.54 5.25 -12.95
N LEU A 60 -10.97 5.64 -11.83
CA LEU A 60 -9.57 5.39 -11.48
C LEU A 60 -9.49 4.88 -10.05
N SER A 61 -8.57 3.97 -9.79
CA SER A 61 -8.11 3.65 -8.44
C SER A 61 -6.77 4.36 -8.26
N LEU A 62 -6.67 5.24 -7.26
CA LEU A 62 -5.41 5.88 -6.88
C LEU A 62 -4.81 5.13 -5.70
N ILE A 63 -3.48 5.07 -5.61
CA ILE A 63 -2.74 4.37 -4.56
C ILE A 63 -1.71 5.36 -4.03
N PRO A 64 -2.05 6.14 -3.00
CA PRO A 64 -1.12 7.11 -2.42
C PRO A 64 0.15 6.47 -1.86
N HIS A 65 -0.01 5.30 -1.25
CA HIS A 65 1.05 4.60 -0.52
C HIS A 65 0.67 3.12 -0.39
N PHE A 66 1.64 2.19 -0.39
CA PHE A 66 1.37 0.75 -0.32
C PHE A 66 0.56 0.34 0.94
N ALA A 67 0.79 1.03 2.05
CA ALA A 67 0.08 0.82 3.32
C ALA A 67 -1.22 1.64 3.47
N CYS A 68 -1.69 2.28 2.39
CA CYS A 68 -2.96 3.00 2.35
C CYS A 68 -3.98 2.19 1.54
N GLU A 69 -5.25 2.21 1.96
CA GLU A 69 -6.30 1.69 1.09
C GLU A 69 -6.35 2.51 -0.21
N PRO A 70 -6.56 1.89 -1.38
CA PRO A 70 -6.70 2.64 -2.62
C PRO A 70 -7.91 3.58 -2.58
N ILE A 71 -7.82 4.71 -3.27
CA ILE A 71 -8.90 5.68 -3.39
C ILE A 71 -9.67 5.41 -4.69
N PRO A 72 -10.87 4.82 -4.64
CA PRO A 72 -11.69 4.66 -5.83
C PRO A 72 -12.33 5.99 -6.22
N MET A 73 -12.02 6.45 -7.42
CA MET A 73 -12.67 7.55 -8.11
C MET A 73 -13.64 7.01 -9.15
N LEU A 74 -14.66 6.26 -8.71
CA LEU A 74 -15.64 5.61 -9.60
C LEU A 74 -16.93 6.40 -9.69
N PHE A 75 -17.31 6.83 -10.89
CA PHE A 75 -18.59 7.49 -11.08
C PHE A 75 -19.61 6.57 -11.75
N SER A 76 -20.84 6.60 -11.25
CA SER A 76 -22.00 6.06 -11.96
C SER A 76 -22.29 6.88 -13.21
N GLU A 77 -22.27 6.25 -14.38
CA GLU A 77 -22.64 6.94 -15.62
C GLU A 77 -24.11 7.41 -15.60
N THR A 78 -24.98 6.68 -14.90
CA THR A 78 -26.42 6.94 -14.81
C THR A 78 -26.76 8.06 -13.83
N THR A 79 -26.17 8.04 -12.63
CA THR A 79 -26.57 8.94 -11.53
C THR A 79 -25.56 10.04 -11.25
N GLY A 80 -24.31 9.87 -11.72
CA GLY A 80 -23.20 10.75 -11.42
C GLY A 80 -22.66 10.63 -9.99
N HIS A 81 -23.19 9.74 -9.15
CA HIS A 81 -22.66 9.49 -7.81
C HIS A 81 -21.25 8.89 -7.88
N LEU A 82 -20.40 9.35 -6.98
CA LEU A 82 -19.14 8.71 -6.64
C LEU A 82 -19.43 7.46 -5.80
N LEU A 83 -18.77 6.34 -6.13
CA LEU A 83 -19.00 5.04 -5.49
C LEU A 83 -17.68 4.43 -5.03
N ASP A 84 -17.75 3.70 -3.93
CA ASP A 84 -16.62 2.99 -3.33
C ASP A 84 -16.42 1.62 -3.99
N ALA A 85 -17.43 0.78 -3.80
CA ALA A 85 -17.43 -0.61 -4.23
C ALA A 85 -18.84 -1.08 -4.54
N GLN A 86 -18.90 -2.30 -5.11
CA GLN A 86 -20.11 -3.07 -5.26
C GLN A 86 -20.05 -4.27 -4.30
N VAL A 87 -21.10 -4.46 -3.50
CA VAL A 87 -21.19 -5.56 -2.53
C VAL A 87 -22.40 -6.43 -2.88
N TRP A 88 -22.25 -7.74 -2.81
CA TRP A 88 -23.39 -8.64 -2.96
C TRP A 88 -24.23 -8.64 -1.68
N ASP A 89 -25.51 -8.26 -1.80
CA ASP A 89 -26.49 -8.33 -0.73
C ASP A 89 -27.27 -9.65 -0.85
N GLU A 90 -26.94 -10.62 -0.01
CA GLU A 90 -27.63 -11.92 0.04
C GLU A 90 -29.13 -11.79 0.34
N GLY A 91 -29.52 -10.78 1.13
CA GLY A 91 -30.91 -10.56 1.53
C GLY A 91 -31.78 -10.11 0.37
N GLN A 92 -31.21 -9.33 -0.56
CA GLN A 92 -31.87 -8.91 -1.79
C GLN A 92 -31.55 -9.81 -2.99
N ASN A 93 -30.56 -10.70 -2.83
CA ASN A 93 -29.98 -11.52 -3.90
C ASN A 93 -29.59 -10.66 -5.10
N ASP A 94 -28.90 -9.55 -4.83
CA ASP A 94 -28.51 -8.55 -5.82
C ASP A 94 -27.30 -7.72 -5.33
N VAL A 95 -26.84 -6.75 -6.14
CA VAL A 95 -25.69 -5.91 -5.83
C VAL A 95 -26.12 -4.60 -5.15
N GLN A 96 -25.50 -4.25 -4.03
CA GLN A 96 -25.57 -2.93 -3.41
C GLN A 96 -24.37 -2.08 -3.82
N LEU A 97 -24.64 -0.85 -4.26
CA LEU A 97 -23.64 0.17 -4.56
C LEU A 97 -23.47 1.08 -3.35
N LEU A 98 -22.23 1.27 -2.91
CA LEU A 98 -21.88 2.11 -1.76
C LEU A 98 -21.52 3.52 -2.24
N ASP A 99 -22.30 4.53 -1.83
CA ASP A 99 -22.09 5.95 -2.18
C ASP A 99 -21.27 6.73 -1.16
N GLN A 100 -20.60 6.01 -0.28
CA GLN A 100 -19.62 6.54 0.63
C GLN A 100 -18.31 5.81 0.40
N VAL A 101 -17.34 6.55 -0.13
CA VAL A 101 -15.95 6.09 -0.21
C VAL A 101 -15.34 6.21 1.17
N MET A 102 -14.66 5.17 1.60
CA MET A 102 -13.99 5.11 2.90
C MET A 102 -12.57 4.60 2.68
N VAL A 103 -11.59 5.39 3.08
CA VAL A 103 -10.17 5.11 2.85
C VAL A 103 -9.43 5.16 4.17
N LYS A 104 -8.87 4.01 4.58
CA LYS A 104 -7.95 3.95 5.71
C LYS A 104 -6.54 4.38 5.29
N THR A 105 -6.03 5.38 5.99
CA THR A 105 -4.71 6.00 5.73
C THR A 105 -3.72 5.77 6.86
N HIS A 106 -4.17 5.18 7.98
CA HIS A 106 -3.39 5.02 9.22
C HIS A 106 -1.97 4.48 8.99
N PHE A 107 -1.81 3.38 8.23
CA PHE A 107 -0.51 2.75 8.04
C PHE A 107 0.37 3.46 7.00
N GLY A 108 -0.18 4.39 6.21
CA GLY A 108 0.59 5.31 5.38
C GLY A 108 1.17 6.51 6.15
N GLY A 109 0.75 6.71 7.41
CA GLY A 109 1.23 7.80 8.24
C GLY A 109 0.49 9.13 8.02
N PRO A 110 0.78 10.12 8.88
CA PRO A 110 0.03 11.37 8.91
C PRO A 110 0.33 12.27 7.70
N GLU A 111 1.51 12.17 7.09
CA GLU A 111 1.87 12.88 5.85
C GLU A 111 1.00 12.43 4.69
N VAL A 112 0.94 11.12 4.41
CA VAL A 112 0.10 10.55 3.33
C VAL A 112 -1.37 10.92 3.55
N HIS A 113 -1.86 10.88 4.79
CA HIS A 113 -3.21 11.32 5.10
C HIS A 113 -3.47 12.79 4.72
N SER A 114 -2.53 13.69 5.04
CA SER A 114 -2.63 15.09 4.64
C SER A 114 -2.66 15.26 3.12
N GLU A 115 -1.85 14.50 2.37
CA GLU A 115 -1.87 14.54 0.91
C GLU A 115 -3.23 14.08 0.35
N VAL A 116 -3.85 13.06 0.95
CA VAL A 116 -5.22 12.64 0.59
C VAL A 116 -6.24 13.74 0.91
N CYS A 117 -6.12 14.44 2.03
CA CYS A 117 -6.97 15.59 2.33
C CYS A 117 -6.79 16.72 1.31
N ASP A 118 -5.55 17.03 0.93
CA ASP A 118 -5.24 18.07 -0.06
C ASP A 118 -5.79 17.72 -1.45
N PHE A 119 -5.66 16.45 -1.86
CA PHE A 119 -6.29 15.92 -3.06
C PHE A 119 -7.81 16.15 -3.07
N LEU A 120 -8.50 15.75 -1.99
CA LEU A 120 -9.96 15.91 -1.90
C LEU A 120 -10.37 17.39 -1.85
N ALA A 121 -9.56 18.24 -1.21
CA ALA A 121 -9.81 19.69 -1.15
C ALA A 121 -9.68 20.31 -2.54
N ASN A 122 -8.66 19.90 -3.29
CA ASN A 122 -8.41 20.31 -4.66
C ASN A 122 -9.56 19.89 -5.59
N LEU A 123 -10.05 18.66 -5.49
CA LEU A 123 -11.23 18.21 -6.23
C LEU A 123 -12.47 19.01 -5.88
N LYS A 124 -12.70 19.25 -4.58
CA LYS A 124 -13.87 19.99 -4.10
C LYS A 124 -13.90 21.41 -4.65
N GLU A 125 -12.76 22.10 -4.66
CA GLU A 125 -12.67 23.48 -5.13
C GLU A 125 -12.94 23.61 -6.64
N HIS A 126 -12.50 22.65 -7.45
CA HIS A 126 -12.42 22.84 -8.90
C HIS A 126 -13.49 22.10 -9.71
N VAL A 127 -13.87 20.88 -9.31
CA VAL A 127 -14.64 19.96 -10.18
C VAL A 127 -15.80 19.25 -9.47
N LEU A 128 -15.75 19.15 -8.14
CA LEU A 128 -16.74 18.45 -7.30
C LEU A 128 -17.16 19.33 -6.10
N PRO A 129 -17.81 20.49 -6.32
CA PRO A 129 -18.17 21.42 -5.24
C PRO A 129 -19.07 20.81 -4.15
N ASP A 130 -19.88 19.81 -4.51
CA ASP A 130 -20.76 19.08 -3.61
C ASP A 130 -20.07 17.91 -2.88
N LEU A 131 -18.74 17.78 -2.99
CA LEU A 131 -17.98 16.76 -2.26
C LEU A 131 -18.10 17.00 -0.75
N ASP A 132 -18.70 16.05 -0.04
CA ASP A 132 -18.75 16.03 1.41
C ASP A 132 -17.63 15.13 1.93
N VAL A 133 -16.81 15.67 2.81
CA VAL A 133 -15.62 14.98 3.35
C VAL A 133 -15.69 15.01 4.87
N ASP A 134 -15.66 13.81 5.43
CA ASP A 134 -15.56 13.55 6.85
C ASP A 134 -14.24 12.85 7.12
N ASP A 135 -13.30 13.62 7.65
CA ASP A 135 -11.97 13.17 8.05
C ASP A 135 -11.95 13.10 9.58
N GLU A 136 -11.68 11.90 10.11
CA GLU A 136 -11.69 11.60 11.55
C GLU A 136 -10.69 12.45 12.35
N THR A 137 -9.62 12.94 11.71
CA THR A 137 -8.62 13.80 12.35
C THR A 137 -9.05 15.26 12.41
N GLY A 138 -10.01 15.66 11.55
CA GLY A 138 -10.42 17.05 11.35
C GLY A 138 -9.40 17.90 10.57
N PHE A 139 -8.29 17.32 10.10
CA PHE A 139 -7.26 17.99 9.31
C PHE A 139 -7.83 18.64 8.04
N PHE A 140 -8.69 17.95 7.29
CA PHE A 140 -9.31 18.47 6.06
C PHE A 140 -9.96 19.85 6.24
N LYS A 141 -10.55 20.12 7.40
CA LYS A 141 -11.26 21.38 7.69
C LYS A 141 -10.37 22.43 8.35
N THR A 142 -9.34 22.00 9.09
CA THR A 142 -8.60 22.86 10.02
C THR A 142 -7.15 23.11 9.62
N ALA A 143 -6.56 22.22 8.81
CA ALA A 143 -5.13 22.13 8.54
C ALA A 143 -4.27 22.04 9.81
N ASP A 144 -4.84 21.56 10.94
CA ASP A 144 -4.13 21.44 12.22
C ASP A 144 -3.30 20.15 12.27
N LEU A 145 -2.00 20.29 12.00
CA LEU A 145 -1.04 19.18 12.03
C LEU A 145 -0.93 18.53 13.42
N ALA A 146 -1.06 19.30 14.50
CA ALA A 146 -0.93 18.75 15.85
C ALA A 146 -2.15 17.88 16.21
N ALA A 147 -3.36 18.32 15.84
CA ALA A 147 -4.57 17.52 16.02
C ALA A 147 -4.55 16.23 15.17
N ARG A 148 -4.02 16.33 13.94
CA ARG A 148 -3.77 15.18 13.06
C ARG A 148 -2.86 14.17 13.73
N ASP A 149 -1.66 14.58 14.14
CA ASP A 149 -0.66 13.69 14.73
C ASP A 149 -1.17 13.03 16.01
N GLN A 150 -1.89 13.79 16.85
CA GLN A 150 -2.53 13.25 18.05
C GLN A 150 -3.56 12.16 17.72
N SER A 151 -4.33 12.33 16.64
CA SER A 151 -5.32 11.33 16.19
C SER A 151 -4.63 10.06 15.70
N PHE A 152 -3.50 10.18 15.00
CA PHE A 152 -2.67 9.05 14.59
C PHE A 152 -2.07 8.30 15.78
N ASP A 153 -1.55 9.02 16.78
CA ASP A 153 -1.05 8.41 18.01
C ASP A 153 -2.16 7.64 18.74
N ALA A 154 -3.34 8.24 18.88
CA ALA A 154 -4.48 7.58 19.52
C ALA A 154 -4.97 6.35 18.74
N ALA A 155 -4.95 6.40 17.40
CA ALA A 155 -5.28 5.27 16.55
C ALA A 155 -4.26 4.14 16.71
N TRP A 156 -2.96 4.46 16.77
CA TRP A 156 -1.91 3.48 17.08
C TRP A 156 -2.13 2.84 18.44
N ASP A 157 -2.40 3.62 19.49
CA ASP A 157 -2.68 3.09 20.82
C ASP A 157 -3.88 2.12 20.80
N ALA A 158 -4.93 2.45 20.03
CA ALA A 158 -6.10 1.60 19.87
C ALA A 158 -5.79 0.31 19.12
N VAL A 159 -5.03 0.36 18.02
CA VAL A 159 -4.61 -0.84 17.28
C VAL A 159 -3.74 -1.73 18.16
N LEU A 160 -2.77 -1.14 18.85
CA LEU A 160 -1.87 -1.86 19.74
C LEU A 160 -2.61 -2.46 20.93
N ALA A 161 -3.71 -1.88 21.41
CA ALA A 161 -4.50 -2.45 22.50
C ALA A 161 -4.98 -3.89 22.20
N ASP A 162 -5.31 -4.17 20.93
CA ASP A 162 -5.83 -5.46 20.47
C ASP A 162 -4.72 -6.48 20.12
N VAL A 163 -3.47 -6.04 20.00
CA VAL A 163 -2.34 -6.91 19.67
C VAL A 163 -1.98 -7.79 20.88
N PRO A 164 -1.86 -9.13 20.73
CA PRO A 164 -1.41 -10.02 21.80
C PRO A 164 -0.06 -9.56 22.37
N ARG A 165 0.04 -9.38 23.69
CA ARG A 165 1.31 -9.00 24.34
C ARG A 165 2.38 -10.09 24.24
N ARG A 166 1.95 -11.34 24.11
CA ARG A 166 2.77 -12.54 23.99
C ARG A 166 2.01 -13.51 23.09
N PRO A 167 2.17 -13.40 21.76
CA PRO A 167 1.59 -14.38 20.86
C PRO A 167 2.08 -15.79 21.22
N GLU A 168 1.20 -16.77 21.11
CA GLU A 168 1.57 -18.17 21.35
C GLU A 168 2.60 -18.63 20.32
N PRO A 169 3.47 -19.61 20.63
CA PRO A 169 4.41 -20.15 19.66
C PRO A 169 3.68 -20.61 18.40
N GLY A 170 3.93 -19.92 17.30
CA GLY A 170 3.29 -20.20 16.03
C GLY A 170 1.90 -19.68 15.79
N GLU A 171 1.37 -18.85 16.68
CA GLU A 171 0.22 -18.01 16.37
C GLU A 171 0.58 -17.06 15.22
N VAL A 172 -0.32 -16.93 14.25
CA VAL A 172 -0.23 -15.95 13.18
C VAL A 172 -1.31 -14.91 13.40
N PHE A 173 -0.94 -13.63 13.36
CA PHE A 173 -1.88 -12.52 13.46
C PHE A 173 -1.44 -11.39 12.53
N ALA A 174 -2.36 -10.47 12.22
CA ALA A 174 -2.06 -9.34 11.35
C ALA A 174 -2.36 -8.01 12.02
N ILE A 175 -1.52 -7.01 11.76
CA ILE A 175 -1.75 -5.62 12.12
C ILE A 175 -1.76 -4.83 10.82
N GLY A 176 -2.88 -4.25 10.42
CA GLY A 176 -2.91 -3.38 9.23
C GLY A 176 -2.53 -4.06 7.91
N GLY A 177 -2.71 -5.37 7.81
CA GLY A 177 -2.27 -6.16 6.65
C GLY A 177 -0.84 -6.70 6.76
N PHE A 178 -0.05 -6.26 7.75
CA PHE A 178 1.27 -6.84 8.03
C PHE A 178 1.12 -8.12 8.85
N GLU A 179 1.75 -9.20 8.40
CA GLU A 179 1.70 -10.51 9.06
C GLU A 179 2.77 -10.65 10.15
N PHE A 180 2.36 -11.20 11.29
CA PHE A 180 3.20 -11.44 12.45
C PHE A 180 3.08 -12.88 12.91
N HIS A 181 4.20 -13.46 13.33
CA HIS A 181 4.27 -14.80 13.90
C HIS A 181 4.76 -14.71 15.34
N GLY A 182 4.05 -15.41 16.21
CA GLY A 182 4.56 -15.70 17.54
C GLY A 182 5.85 -16.51 17.47
N PRO A 183 6.62 -16.57 18.58
CA PRO A 183 7.94 -17.17 18.59
C PRO A 183 7.92 -18.61 18.05
N ARG A 184 8.48 -18.83 16.86
CA ARG A 184 8.73 -20.16 16.31
C ARG A 184 10.23 -20.37 16.18
N PHE A 185 10.65 -21.62 16.35
CA PHE A 185 11.94 -22.06 15.83
C PHE A 185 11.70 -22.36 14.35
N LEU A 186 12.07 -21.42 13.50
CA LEU A 186 12.10 -21.65 12.07
C LEU A 186 13.49 -22.16 11.71
N ASP A 187 13.54 -23.11 10.78
CA ASP A 187 14.83 -23.60 10.29
C ASP A 187 15.49 -22.48 9.46
N PRO A 188 16.74 -22.09 9.79
CA PRO A 188 17.45 -21.11 8.99
C PRO A 188 17.67 -21.66 7.58
N ILE A 189 17.77 -20.76 6.61
CA ILE A 189 18.13 -21.14 5.25
C ILE A 189 19.44 -21.94 5.19
N GLY A 190 19.50 -22.89 4.27
CA GLY A 190 20.71 -23.68 4.01
C GLY A 190 21.77 -22.92 3.20
N PRO A 191 22.98 -23.48 3.04
CA PRO A 191 24.06 -22.85 2.29
C PRO A 191 23.74 -22.60 0.80
N GLU A 192 22.85 -23.40 0.21
CA GLU A 192 22.45 -23.22 -1.20
C GLU A 192 21.60 -21.97 -1.38
N GLN A 193 20.61 -21.76 -0.50
CA GLN A 193 19.79 -20.57 -0.47
C GLN A 193 20.59 -19.32 -0.08
N GLU A 194 21.50 -19.43 0.88
CA GLU A 194 22.38 -18.32 1.24
C GLU A 194 23.25 -17.89 0.04
N LYS A 195 23.80 -18.86 -0.68
CA LYS A 195 24.56 -18.59 -1.90
C LYS A 195 23.68 -17.96 -2.98
N MET A 196 22.43 -18.42 -3.14
CA MET A 196 21.49 -17.83 -4.10
C MET A 196 21.23 -16.34 -3.80
N LEU A 197 20.98 -15.98 -2.53
CA LEU A 197 20.81 -14.57 -2.13
C LEU A 197 22.05 -13.74 -2.47
N GLN A 198 23.24 -14.25 -2.15
CA GLN A 198 24.51 -13.57 -2.47
C GLN A 198 24.72 -13.41 -3.99
N ASP A 199 24.38 -14.43 -4.78
CA ASP A 199 24.48 -14.40 -6.24
C ASP A 199 23.50 -13.37 -6.83
N LEU A 200 22.29 -13.22 -6.27
CA LEU A 200 21.30 -12.20 -6.66
C LEU A 200 21.75 -10.77 -6.29
N GLU A 201 22.25 -10.56 -5.07
CA GLU A 201 22.82 -9.27 -4.63
C GLU A 201 24.00 -8.86 -5.53
N ALA A 202 24.88 -9.81 -5.83
CA ALA A 202 26.03 -9.59 -6.72
C ALA A 202 25.57 -9.29 -8.15
N TRP A 203 24.55 -9.99 -8.66
CA TRP A 203 23.99 -9.73 -9.98
C TRP A 203 23.45 -8.29 -10.09
N LEU A 204 22.67 -7.83 -9.11
CA LEU A 204 22.12 -6.47 -9.09
C LEU A 204 23.25 -5.44 -9.06
N THR A 205 24.24 -5.66 -8.19
CA THR A 205 25.42 -4.79 -8.05
C THR A 205 26.26 -4.74 -9.33
N VAL A 206 26.46 -5.86 -10.01
CA VAL A 206 27.25 -5.88 -11.26
C VAL A 206 26.50 -5.21 -12.40
N ARG A 207 25.18 -5.39 -12.47
CA ARG A 207 24.37 -4.89 -13.59
C ARG A 207 24.03 -3.40 -13.44
N TYR A 208 23.73 -2.97 -12.21
CA TYR A 208 23.23 -1.62 -11.93
C TYR A 208 24.09 -0.84 -10.93
N GLY A 209 25.04 -1.50 -10.26
CA GLY A 209 26.01 -0.80 -9.42
C GLY A 209 27.01 -0.03 -10.29
N GLY A 210 27.41 1.15 -9.80
CA GLY A 210 28.20 2.12 -10.57
C GLY A 210 27.47 3.46 -10.71
N PHE A 211 28.12 4.44 -11.33
CA PHE A 211 27.60 5.81 -11.51
C PHE A 211 27.14 6.56 -10.24
N GLY A 212 27.55 6.08 -9.06
CA GLY A 212 27.17 6.65 -7.77
C GLY A 212 26.18 5.80 -6.98
N LEU A 213 25.60 4.75 -7.57
CA LEU A 213 24.75 3.80 -6.87
C LEU A 213 25.60 2.76 -6.12
N THR A 214 25.36 2.65 -4.83
CA THR A 214 25.95 1.64 -3.95
C THR A 214 24.85 0.96 -3.13
N PHE A 215 24.71 -0.35 -3.27
CA PHE A 215 23.72 -1.13 -2.53
C PHE A 215 24.29 -1.63 -1.19
N GLU A 216 24.78 -0.69 -0.38
CA GLU A 216 25.25 -1.00 0.97
C GLU A 216 24.08 -1.39 1.88
N ARG A 217 24.34 -2.17 2.93
CA ARG A 217 23.33 -2.60 3.90
C ARG A 217 22.99 -1.48 4.90
N THR A 218 22.56 -0.34 4.37
CA THR A 218 22.30 0.92 5.08
C THR A 218 21.05 1.60 4.53
N HIS A 219 20.61 2.69 5.16
CA HIS A 219 19.52 3.52 4.62
C HIS A 219 19.87 4.10 3.24
N ASP A 220 21.10 4.55 3.03
CA ASP A 220 21.57 5.03 1.72
C ASP A 220 21.43 3.93 0.64
N GLY A 221 21.57 2.66 1.02
CA GLY A 221 21.29 1.52 0.13
C GLY A 221 19.84 1.44 -0.31
N ILE A 222 18.89 1.72 0.58
CA ILE A 222 17.45 1.79 0.28
C ILE A 222 17.17 2.93 -0.70
N GLU A 223 17.73 4.12 -0.44
CA GLU A 223 17.59 5.28 -1.33
C GLU A 223 18.14 4.99 -2.72
N ASN A 224 19.26 4.24 -2.80
CA ASN A 224 19.83 3.82 -4.09
C ASN A 224 18.98 2.78 -4.83
N LEU A 225 18.25 1.90 -4.11
CA LEU A 225 17.27 1.01 -4.74
C LEU A 225 16.10 1.81 -5.34
N ASP A 226 15.59 2.81 -4.61
CA ASP A 226 14.51 3.66 -5.11
C ASP A 226 14.98 4.56 -6.26
N LEU A 227 16.21 5.06 -6.24
CA LEU A 227 16.79 5.82 -7.35
C LEU A 227 16.93 4.97 -8.62
N LEU A 228 17.40 3.71 -8.49
CA LEU A 228 17.41 2.76 -9.61
C LEU A 228 16.01 2.56 -10.17
N MET A 229 15.01 2.38 -9.30
CA MET A 229 13.63 2.19 -9.75
C MET A 229 13.02 3.45 -10.38
N HIS A 230 13.38 4.64 -9.93
CA HIS A 230 12.96 5.89 -10.55
C HIS A 230 13.47 6.02 -12.00
N GLU A 231 14.72 5.64 -12.25
CA GLU A 231 15.24 5.56 -13.62
C GLU A 231 14.46 4.55 -14.45
N ALA A 232 14.20 3.36 -13.90
CA ALA A 232 13.46 2.31 -14.58
C ALA A 232 12.00 2.70 -14.90
N ASP A 233 11.32 3.39 -13.98
CA ASP A 233 9.97 3.93 -14.16
C ASP A 233 9.95 4.99 -15.27
N THR A 234 10.95 5.88 -15.29
CA THR A 234 11.06 6.96 -16.29
C THR A 234 11.37 6.42 -17.69
N GLU A 235 12.18 5.37 -17.78
CA GLU A 235 12.56 4.73 -19.04
C GLU A 235 11.57 3.66 -19.50
N GLY A 236 10.57 3.31 -18.69
CA GLY A 236 9.55 2.32 -19.04
C GLY A 236 10.09 0.90 -19.15
N TRP A 237 11.01 0.50 -18.28
CA TRP A 237 11.66 -0.82 -18.35
C TRP A 237 10.68 -2.00 -18.23
N PHE A 238 9.49 -1.80 -17.65
CA PHE A 238 8.58 -2.89 -17.25
C PHE A 238 7.19 -2.83 -17.91
N ASP A 239 7.13 -2.45 -19.18
CA ASP A 239 5.90 -2.58 -19.99
C ASP A 239 5.37 -4.03 -20.01
N ASP A 240 6.25 -5.03 -19.82
CA ASP A 240 5.91 -6.44 -19.64
C ASP A 240 6.43 -6.97 -18.29
N LEU A 241 5.55 -6.93 -17.28
CA LEU A 241 5.80 -7.43 -15.93
C LEU A 241 6.09 -8.95 -15.89
N GLY A 242 5.72 -9.70 -16.93
CA GLY A 242 5.98 -11.14 -17.02
C GLY A 242 7.29 -11.49 -17.73
N SER A 243 8.09 -10.48 -18.11
CA SER A 243 9.35 -10.71 -18.78
C SER A 243 10.40 -11.28 -17.81
N ALA A 244 11.29 -12.14 -18.34
CA ALA A 244 12.40 -12.69 -17.56
C ALA A 244 13.35 -11.60 -17.02
N GLU A 245 13.37 -10.42 -17.63
CA GLU A 245 14.12 -9.28 -17.13
C GLU A 245 13.45 -8.63 -15.91
N ALA A 246 12.13 -8.41 -15.95
CA ALA A 246 11.38 -7.93 -14.79
C ALA A 246 11.47 -8.90 -13.61
N GLU A 247 11.36 -10.20 -13.87
CA GLU A 247 11.51 -11.26 -12.86
C GLU A 247 12.93 -11.28 -12.27
N GLY A 248 13.97 -11.27 -13.11
CA GLY A 248 15.35 -11.24 -12.66
C GLY A 248 15.67 -10.00 -11.83
N LEU A 249 15.12 -8.84 -12.21
CA LEU A 249 15.26 -7.62 -11.42
C LEU A 249 14.51 -7.70 -10.09
N ALA A 250 13.26 -8.18 -10.07
CA ALA A 250 12.50 -8.37 -8.85
C ALA A 250 13.26 -9.25 -7.85
N HIS A 251 13.88 -10.35 -8.33
CA HIS A 251 14.72 -11.20 -7.50
C HIS A 251 15.97 -10.51 -6.97
N GLY A 252 16.69 -9.76 -7.81
CA GLY A 252 17.85 -8.99 -7.40
C GLY A 252 17.51 -7.93 -6.35
N LEU A 253 16.47 -7.13 -6.62
CA LEU A 253 15.96 -6.11 -5.71
C LEU A 253 15.48 -6.71 -4.39
N GLY A 254 14.70 -7.78 -4.43
CA GLY A 254 14.17 -8.45 -3.25
C GLY A 254 15.28 -9.00 -2.35
N ALA A 255 16.27 -9.68 -2.93
CA ALA A 255 17.41 -10.19 -2.18
C ALA A 255 18.21 -9.05 -1.50
N THR A 256 18.51 -7.98 -2.25
CA THR A 256 19.22 -6.82 -1.72
C THR A 256 18.41 -6.08 -0.66
N PHE A 257 17.13 -5.81 -0.91
CA PHE A 257 16.24 -5.16 0.04
C PHE A 257 16.09 -5.96 1.34
N GLY A 258 15.88 -7.28 1.24
CA GLY A 258 15.80 -8.17 2.39
C GLY A 258 17.11 -8.22 3.19
N ALA A 259 18.27 -8.20 2.52
CA ALA A 259 19.57 -8.13 3.19
C ALA A 259 19.78 -6.79 3.93
N ILE A 260 19.33 -5.67 3.35
CA ILE A 260 19.35 -4.37 4.03
C ILE A 260 18.42 -4.38 5.25
N LEU A 261 17.18 -4.87 5.11
CA LEU A 261 16.22 -4.98 6.21
C LEU A 261 16.77 -5.83 7.36
N ALA A 262 17.37 -6.97 7.06
CA ALA A 262 17.96 -7.85 8.06
C ALA A 262 19.10 -7.17 8.84
N GLU A 263 19.88 -6.30 8.20
CA GLU A 263 20.94 -5.53 8.87
C GLU A 263 20.36 -4.38 9.71
N LEU A 264 19.40 -3.63 9.18
CA LEU A 264 18.83 -2.44 9.84
C LEU A 264 17.94 -2.81 11.02
N LEU A 265 17.04 -3.78 10.83
CA LEU A 265 15.99 -4.12 11.79
C LEU A 265 16.20 -5.48 12.45
N GLY A 266 17.21 -6.24 12.03
CA GLY A 266 17.31 -7.65 12.36
C GLY A 266 16.32 -8.49 11.56
N GLY A 267 16.35 -9.79 11.80
CA GLY A 267 15.49 -10.77 11.14
C GLY A 267 16.32 -11.97 10.72
N GLU A 268 15.63 -13.07 10.43
CA GLU A 268 16.24 -14.33 10.02
C GLU A 268 15.56 -14.82 8.75
N TRP A 269 16.37 -15.14 7.74
CA TRP A 269 15.87 -15.74 6.51
C TRP A 269 15.47 -17.18 6.75
N THR A 270 14.28 -17.54 6.25
CA THR A 270 13.78 -18.91 6.26
C THR A 270 13.16 -19.23 4.90
N PRO A 271 13.06 -20.52 4.54
CA PRO A 271 12.15 -20.92 3.47
C PRO A 271 10.72 -20.45 3.78
N GLY A 272 10.00 -20.00 2.76
CA GLY A 272 8.58 -19.63 2.85
C GLY A 272 7.71 -20.88 2.96
N GLY A 273 6.63 -20.78 3.75
CA GLY A 273 5.55 -21.77 3.79
C GLY A 273 5.86 -23.14 4.42
N ASP A 274 4.88 -23.65 5.18
CA ASP A 274 4.75 -25.10 5.45
C ASP A 274 4.05 -25.82 4.26
N ASP A 275 3.49 -25.05 3.32
CA ASP A 275 2.80 -25.56 2.13
C ASP A 275 3.83 -25.75 1.00
N ASP A 276 3.95 -26.99 0.51
CA ASP A 276 4.94 -27.46 -0.47
C ASP A 276 4.99 -26.67 -1.81
N ASP A 277 4.09 -25.71 -2.02
CA ASP A 277 3.95 -24.95 -3.27
C ASP A 277 4.59 -23.53 -3.23
N ASP A 278 4.91 -22.98 -2.05
CA ASP A 278 5.54 -21.66 -1.91
C ASP A 278 7.06 -21.79 -1.67
N GLU A 279 7.84 -22.04 -2.72
CA GLU A 279 9.32 -22.17 -2.65
C GLU A 279 10.08 -20.84 -2.38
N GLY A 280 9.42 -19.84 -1.77
CA GLY A 280 9.97 -18.51 -1.53
C GLY A 280 10.99 -18.45 -0.39
N LEU A 281 11.65 -17.30 -0.24
CA LEU A 281 12.48 -16.96 0.93
C LEU A 281 11.84 -15.77 1.65
N VAL A 282 11.61 -15.91 2.94
CA VAL A 282 10.92 -14.91 3.77
C VAL A 282 11.85 -14.47 4.90
N LEU A 283 11.81 -13.19 5.23
CA LEU A 283 12.52 -12.64 6.38
C LEU A 283 11.57 -12.60 7.58
N HIS A 284 11.85 -13.41 8.60
CA HIS A 284 11.04 -13.48 9.80
C HIS A 284 11.66 -12.70 10.96
N ASN A 285 10.79 -12.33 11.91
CA ASN A 285 11.17 -11.64 13.14
C ASN A 285 11.90 -10.30 12.88
N VAL A 286 11.50 -9.61 11.82
CA VAL A 286 11.99 -8.26 11.49
C VAL A 286 11.67 -7.32 12.65
N GLY A 287 12.62 -6.48 13.06
CA GLY A 287 12.46 -5.58 14.20
C GLY A 287 12.38 -6.29 15.56
N ARG A 288 12.58 -7.62 15.61
CA ARG A 288 12.40 -8.49 16.80
C ARG A 288 10.97 -8.49 17.36
N ILE A 289 10.00 -8.19 16.49
CA ILE A 289 8.58 -8.06 16.84
C ILE A 289 7.74 -9.20 16.25
N GLY A 290 8.37 -10.23 15.67
CA GLY A 290 7.67 -11.32 14.99
C GLY A 290 7.13 -10.96 13.61
N LEU A 291 7.44 -9.78 13.06
CA LEU A 291 7.03 -9.37 11.72
C LEU A 291 7.67 -10.28 10.65
N SER A 292 6.86 -10.73 9.70
CA SER A 292 7.31 -11.41 8.49
C SER A 292 7.23 -10.49 7.29
N VAL A 293 8.27 -10.55 6.47
CA VAL A 293 8.38 -9.77 5.25
C VAL A 293 8.82 -10.69 4.14
N ASP A 294 8.10 -10.72 3.03
CA ASP A 294 8.57 -11.27 1.76
C ASP A 294 9.20 -10.13 0.93
N PRO A 295 10.55 -10.04 0.88
CA PRO A 295 11.22 -8.95 0.17
C PRO A 295 11.06 -9.06 -1.35
N PHE A 296 10.81 -10.27 -1.87
CA PHE A 296 10.63 -10.51 -3.31
C PHE A 296 9.26 -10.04 -3.77
N GLN A 297 8.22 -10.31 -2.98
CA GLN A 297 6.89 -9.76 -3.24
C GLN A 297 6.93 -8.23 -3.22
N ILE A 298 7.59 -7.61 -2.23
CA ILE A 298 7.72 -6.14 -2.16
C ILE A 298 8.42 -5.58 -3.41
N ALA A 299 9.50 -6.21 -3.86
CA ALA A 299 10.19 -5.79 -5.08
C ALA A 299 9.29 -5.93 -6.34
N ALA A 300 8.53 -7.02 -6.44
CA ALA A 300 7.57 -7.22 -7.53
C ALA A 300 6.45 -6.18 -7.51
N GLU A 301 5.91 -5.85 -6.32
CA GLU A 301 4.91 -4.80 -6.14
C GLU A 301 5.48 -3.42 -6.48
N ARG A 302 6.72 -3.11 -6.09
CA ARG A 302 7.42 -1.87 -6.48
C ARG A 302 7.53 -1.73 -7.99
N ILE A 303 7.86 -2.80 -8.70
CA ILE A 303 7.92 -2.83 -10.17
C ILE A 303 6.51 -2.65 -10.77
N ALA A 304 5.50 -3.32 -10.21
CA ALA A 304 4.15 -3.32 -10.75
C ALA A 304 3.36 -2.02 -10.46
N HIS A 305 3.68 -1.31 -9.38
CA HIS A 305 2.86 -0.22 -8.85
C HIS A 305 3.60 1.12 -8.73
N GLY A 306 4.89 1.15 -9.06
CA GLY A 306 5.65 2.39 -9.16
C GLY A 306 6.00 3.01 -7.79
N PRO A 307 6.25 4.32 -7.74
CA PRO A 307 6.80 5.01 -6.56
C PRO A 307 5.95 4.92 -5.29
N SER A 308 4.62 4.73 -5.39
CA SER A 308 3.76 4.47 -4.22
C SER A 308 4.15 3.26 -3.37
N HIS A 309 4.98 2.37 -3.91
CA HIS A 309 5.52 1.18 -3.25
C HIS A 309 7.05 1.27 -3.06
N ALA A 310 7.61 2.48 -3.01
CA ALA A 310 9.03 2.72 -2.80
C ALA A 310 9.58 1.95 -1.60
N PHE A 311 10.80 1.45 -1.70
CA PHE A 311 11.44 0.66 -0.64
C PHE A 311 11.56 1.47 0.66
N VAL A 312 11.83 2.78 0.56
CA VAL A 312 11.88 3.68 1.72
C VAL A 312 10.55 3.73 2.48
N HIS A 313 9.41 3.62 1.78
CA HIS A 313 8.09 3.58 2.41
C HIS A 313 7.93 2.32 3.25
N HIS A 314 8.32 1.15 2.71
CA HIS A 314 8.27 -0.11 3.44
C HIS A 314 9.15 -0.08 4.70
N VAL A 315 10.39 0.38 4.59
CA VAL A 315 11.33 0.49 5.73
C VAL A 315 10.76 1.40 6.81
N THR A 316 10.25 2.58 6.43
CA THR A 316 9.68 3.54 7.37
C THR A 316 8.49 2.94 8.14
N ALA A 317 7.60 2.21 7.44
CA ALA A 317 6.48 1.54 8.08
C ALA A 317 6.93 0.42 9.05
N PHE A 318 7.92 -0.37 8.66
CA PHE A 318 8.46 -1.45 9.50
C PHE A 318 9.19 -0.91 10.74
N GLU A 319 9.94 0.19 10.60
CA GLU A 319 10.58 0.88 11.71
C GLU A 319 9.57 1.43 12.70
N GLU A 320 8.51 2.06 12.21
CA GLU A 320 7.45 2.60 13.06
C GLU A 320 6.73 1.48 13.82
N LEU A 321 6.41 0.37 13.16
CA LEU A 321 5.85 -0.83 13.79
C LEU A 321 6.79 -1.38 14.87
N ALA A 322 8.08 -1.57 14.54
CA ALA A 322 9.08 -2.09 15.47
C ALA A 322 9.21 -1.20 16.71
N ARG A 323 9.29 0.12 16.50
CA ARG A 323 9.39 1.13 17.56
C ARG A 323 8.17 1.07 18.49
N ARG A 324 6.96 1.08 17.93
CA ARG A 324 5.69 1.09 18.68
C ARG A 324 5.47 -0.20 19.47
N LEU A 325 5.73 -1.36 18.86
CA LEU A 325 5.56 -2.66 19.51
C LEU A 325 6.63 -2.92 20.58
N THR A 326 7.87 -2.48 20.36
CA THR A 326 8.94 -2.57 21.37
C THR A 326 8.62 -1.68 22.58
N ALA A 327 8.21 -0.42 22.37
CA ALA A 327 7.84 0.49 23.45
C ALA A 327 6.67 -0.02 24.32
N ARG A 328 5.80 -0.86 23.74
CA ARG A 328 4.70 -1.51 24.48
C ARG A 328 5.14 -2.72 25.30
N ALA A 329 6.25 -3.35 24.95
CA ALA A 329 6.77 -4.55 25.62
C ALA A 329 7.57 -4.22 26.90
N GLU A 330 8.11 -3.01 27.01
CA GLU A 330 8.83 -2.47 28.17
C GLU A 330 7.90 -2.04 29.31
#